data_AF-A0A0A6Y895-F1
#
_entry.id   AF-A0A0A6Y895-F1
#
_cell.length_a   1.000
_cell.length_b   1.000
_cell.length_c   1.000
_cell.angle_alpha   90.00
_cell.angle_beta   90.00
_cell.angle_gamma   90.00
#
_symmetry.space_group_name_H-M   'P 1'
#
loop_
_entity.id
_entity.type
_entity.pdbx_description
1 polymer ?
#
loop_
_entity_poly.entity_id
_entity_poly.type
_entity_poly.pdbx_seq_one_letter_code
_entity_poly.pdbx_strand_id
1 'polypeptide(L)'
;MAMARRWTPQRFVTLRRIRVIACIAATSIALAGSFAFTARKSVALNINGQTTQVTTYAMTATRLLEEQGVDIKTHDIVTTSSGDQLANHAVVTVQSAYQTTINIDGTSVPFWTVATSADQLLGFFEENQNNATKITVDIDNVYNQLTGGLVINQDGPVTVIADGKTSVAPNGKLPAASILDSKGIVLNKEDRVSVEKDGDTTILRVRRVTHGEETRTAVVPYSTQTIIDSNLPEGQSEIRQQGVNGEKTQVYNVTYVDGVAESETLKSETVTTMAIDQIIAVGAAKSDTDKGSDKKSDSADNGKADSGFNNQHESSGNNANNTGDKNNSSSGNNTNTDTNNNAGNTGGNNSGNSGNTGNSGNTGNSGNTGGGTNNNSGSSGSDSGTTTTPSGRLWHATVAQAQAYAAGAAAQRGWTGNDWDCLVKLWTRESSWLWYAENASSGAYGIPQSLPADKMAAFGANYRDDAAVQIDWGLWYIAQAYGSPSKAWQHSEQVGWY
;
A
#
# COMPACT_ATOMS: atom_id res chain seq x y z
N MET A 1 -10.03 -109.27 1.82
CA MET A 1 -9.26 -108.56 0.78
C MET A 1 -9.39 -107.06 1.04
N ALA A 2 -8.28 -106.38 1.34
CA ALA A 2 -8.28 -105.01 1.86
C ALA A 2 -8.34 -103.96 0.73
N MET A 3 -9.22 -102.95 0.89
CA MET A 3 -9.36 -101.83 -0.04
C MET A 3 -8.14 -100.90 0.02
N ALA A 4 -7.48 -100.70 -1.13
CA ALA A 4 -6.43 -99.71 -1.30
C ALA A 4 -7.02 -98.29 -1.32
N ARG A 5 -6.85 -97.54 -0.23
CA ARG A 5 -7.16 -96.09 -0.21
C ARG A 5 -6.11 -95.36 -1.04
N ARG A 6 -6.51 -94.90 -2.23
CA ARG A 6 -5.72 -94.02 -3.09
C ARG A 6 -5.43 -92.70 -2.34
N TRP A 7 -4.19 -92.50 -1.93
CA TRP A 7 -3.70 -91.25 -1.35
C TRP A 7 -3.62 -90.19 -2.45
N THR A 8 -4.50 -89.20 -2.40
CA THR A 8 -4.51 -88.08 -3.36
C THR A 8 -3.45 -87.02 -2.98
N PRO A 9 -2.42 -86.78 -3.82
CA PRO A 9 -1.34 -85.82 -3.55
C PRO A 9 -1.81 -84.35 -3.50
N GLN A 10 -3.03 -84.05 -3.96
CA GLN A 10 -3.57 -82.69 -3.99
C GLN A 10 -3.72 -82.05 -2.60
N ARG A 11 -4.05 -82.82 -1.55
CA ARG A 11 -4.17 -82.30 -0.17
C ARG A 11 -2.84 -81.85 0.44
N PHE A 12 -1.76 -82.56 0.13
CA PHE A 12 -0.42 -82.17 0.60
C PHE A 12 0.10 -80.93 -0.14
N VAL A 13 -0.18 -80.82 -1.44
CA VAL A 13 0.20 -79.65 -2.24
C VAL A 13 -0.60 -78.42 -1.81
N THR A 14 -1.90 -78.55 -1.53
CA THR A 14 -2.73 -77.44 -1.03
C THR A 14 -2.31 -76.99 0.38
N LEU A 15 -2.08 -77.92 1.31
CA LEU A 15 -1.58 -77.57 2.66
C LEU A 15 -0.19 -76.94 2.62
N ARG A 16 0.70 -77.38 1.73
CA ARG A 16 2.03 -76.76 1.53
C ARG A 16 1.92 -75.36 0.94
N ARG A 17 1.01 -75.14 -0.03
CA ARG A 17 0.74 -73.81 -0.59
C ARG A 17 0.15 -72.85 0.45
N ILE A 18 -0.79 -73.32 1.28
CA ILE A 18 -1.38 -72.53 2.37
C ILE A 18 -0.31 -72.14 3.40
N ARG A 19 0.58 -73.06 3.80
CA ARG A 19 1.70 -72.74 4.73
C ARG A 19 2.68 -71.73 4.15
N VAL A 20 3.01 -71.83 2.87
CA VAL A 20 3.90 -70.87 2.20
C VAL A 20 3.24 -69.49 2.11
N ILE A 21 1.96 -69.42 1.74
CA ILE A 21 1.21 -68.16 1.70
C ILE A 21 1.09 -67.54 3.10
N ALA A 22 0.83 -68.35 4.14
CA ALA A 22 0.77 -67.87 5.51
C ALA A 22 2.13 -67.34 6.02
N CYS A 23 3.25 -68.01 5.67
CA CYS A 23 4.58 -67.51 6.00
C CYS A 23 4.89 -66.19 5.26
N ILE A 24 4.55 -66.08 3.98
CA ILE A 24 4.74 -64.84 3.21
C ILE A 24 3.89 -63.72 3.81
N ALA A 25 2.62 -63.97 4.11
CA ALA A 25 1.76 -62.98 4.74
C ALA A 25 2.31 -62.55 6.12
N ALA A 26 2.77 -63.50 6.94
CA ALA A 26 3.33 -63.21 8.25
C ALA A 26 4.63 -62.40 8.17
N THR A 27 5.54 -62.72 7.23
CA THR A 27 6.76 -61.93 7.03
C THR A 27 6.46 -60.56 6.43
N SER A 28 5.52 -60.45 5.49
CA SER A 28 5.06 -59.16 4.97
C SER A 28 4.46 -58.28 6.06
N ILE A 29 3.63 -58.84 6.95
CA ILE A 29 3.04 -58.11 8.08
C ILE A 29 4.10 -57.73 9.10
N ALA A 30 5.04 -58.62 9.42
CA ALA A 30 6.14 -58.33 10.35
C ALA A 30 7.08 -57.25 9.81
N LEU A 31 7.42 -57.29 8.52
CA LEU A 31 8.25 -56.28 7.87
C LEU A 31 7.51 -54.94 7.75
N ALA A 32 6.23 -54.95 7.36
CA ALA A 32 5.40 -53.73 7.31
C ALA A 32 5.20 -53.12 8.71
N GLY A 33 4.94 -53.94 9.72
CA GLY A 33 4.83 -53.51 11.11
C GLY A 33 6.14 -52.95 11.67
N SER A 34 7.27 -53.59 11.38
CA SER A 34 8.59 -53.08 11.78
C SER A 34 8.92 -51.75 11.10
N PHE A 35 8.64 -51.63 9.79
CA PHE A 35 8.83 -50.39 9.04
C PHE A 35 7.96 -49.24 9.58
N ALA A 36 6.71 -49.52 9.94
CA ALA A 36 5.83 -48.54 10.57
C ALA A 36 6.37 -48.06 11.93
N PHE A 37 7.02 -48.90 12.73
CA PHE A 37 7.60 -48.45 14.01
C PHE A 37 8.95 -47.72 13.86
N THR A 38 9.74 -48.01 12.82
CA THR A 38 11.06 -47.38 12.60
C THR A 38 10.99 -46.09 11.76
N ALA A 39 9.95 -45.90 10.95
CA ALA A 39 9.82 -44.73 10.08
C ALA A 39 9.33 -43.46 10.81
N ARG A 40 8.91 -43.58 12.08
CA ARG A 40 8.44 -42.44 12.87
C ARG A 40 9.59 -41.51 13.23
N LYS A 41 9.35 -40.21 13.12
CA LYS A 41 10.29 -39.15 13.41
C LYS A 41 9.80 -38.40 14.64
N SER A 42 10.71 -38.06 15.54
CA SER A 42 10.48 -37.14 16.65
C SER A 42 11.00 -35.78 16.21
N VAL A 43 10.13 -34.78 16.10
CA VAL A 43 10.46 -33.45 15.61
C VAL A 43 10.14 -32.42 16.69
N ALA A 44 11.03 -31.46 16.90
CA ALA A 44 10.73 -30.30 17.73
C ALA A 44 10.01 -29.25 16.87
N LEU A 45 8.73 -29.03 17.13
CA LEU A 45 7.91 -28.03 16.46
C LEU A 45 7.87 -26.76 17.33
N ASN A 46 8.55 -25.71 16.86
CA ASN A 46 8.53 -24.39 17.47
C ASN A 46 7.55 -23.49 16.72
N ILE A 47 6.48 -23.05 17.38
CA ILE A 47 5.52 -22.10 16.81
C ILE A 47 5.62 -20.81 17.62
N ASN A 48 6.08 -19.73 16.98
CA ASN A 48 6.20 -18.40 17.60
C ASN A 48 6.96 -18.40 18.94
N GLY A 49 8.03 -19.19 19.04
CA GLY A 49 8.86 -19.33 20.24
C GLY A 49 8.44 -20.45 21.19
N GLN A 50 7.25 -21.03 21.04
CA GLN A 50 6.79 -22.15 21.86
C GLN A 50 7.19 -23.49 21.23
N THR A 51 8.06 -24.25 21.90
CA THR A 51 8.54 -25.54 21.39
C THR A 51 7.75 -26.71 21.97
N THR A 52 7.23 -27.56 21.08
CA THR A 52 6.56 -28.83 21.40
C THR A 52 7.27 -29.98 20.70
N GLN A 53 7.29 -31.18 21.28
CA GLN A 53 7.76 -32.37 20.57
C GLN A 53 6.59 -33.11 19.94
N VAL A 54 6.71 -33.37 18.64
CA VAL A 54 5.70 -34.06 17.83
C VAL A 54 6.31 -35.33 17.26
N THR A 55 5.56 -36.43 17.31
CA THR A 55 5.91 -37.66 16.59
C THR A 55 5.11 -37.72 15.29
N THR A 56 5.79 -37.87 14.15
CA THR A 56 5.16 -37.83 12.82
C THR A 56 5.80 -38.84 11.85
N TYR A 57 5.08 -39.17 10.78
CA TYR A 57 5.60 -39.85 9.59
C TYR A 57 5.81 -38.90 8.40
N ALA A 58 5.56 -37.60 8.59
CA ALA A 58 5.68 -36.61 7.55
C ALA A 58 7.08 -36.60 6.93
N MET A 59 7.11 -36.50 5.60
CA MET A 59 8.35 -36.38 4.83
C MET A 59 8.81 -34.93 4.70
N THR A 60 7.91 -33.97 4.92
CA THR A 60 8.15 -32.53 4.75
C THR A 60 7.59 -31.76 5.95
N ALA A 61 8.12 -30.56 6.18
CA ALA A 61 7.60 -29.65 7.22
C ALA A 61 6.13 -29.27 6.95
N THR A 62 5.77 -28.97 5.70
CA THR A 62 4.37 -28.65 5.32
C THR A 62 3.40 -29.73 5.75
N ARG A 63 3.73 -31.01 5.51
CA ARG A 63 2.85 -32.12 5.88
C ARG A 63 2.75 -32.32 7.40
N LEU A 64 3.84 -32.10 8.13
CA LEU A 64 3.81 -32.08 9.59
C LEU A 64 2.88 -30.98 10.10
N LEU A 65 2.96 -29.78 9.53
CA LEU A 65 2.15 -28.63 9.96
C LEU A 65 0.66 -28.85 9.68
N GLU A 66 0.32 -29.40 8.52
CA GLU A 66 -1.05 -29.87 8.23
C GLU A 66 -1.54 -30.91 9.25
N GLU A 67 -0.71 -31.90 9.60
CA GLU A 67 -1.05 -32.93 10.60
C GLU A 67 -1.31 -32.33 11.99
N GLN A 68 -0.61 -31.26 12.34
CA GLN A 68 -0.81 -30.52 13.60
C GLN A 68 -1.92 -29.46 13.52
N GLY A 69 -2.58 -29.30 12.37
CA GLY A 69 -3.63 -28.29 12.18
C GLY A 69 -3.10 -26.85 12.24
N VAL A 70 -1.84 -26.64 11.84
CA VAL A 70 -1.22 -25.32 11.78
C VAL A 70 -1.41 -24.74 10.39
N ASP A 71 -2.31 -23.76 10.28
CA ASP A 71 -2.55 -23.03 9.04
C ASP A 71 -1.44 -22.00 8.80
N ILE A 72 -0.75 -22.11 7.66
CA ILE A 72 0.35 -21.23 7.29
C ILE A 72 -0.17 -20.14 6.37
N LYS A 73 0.07 -18.88 6.73
CA LYS A 73 -0.27 -17.73 5.90
C LYS A 73 0.84 -17.42 4.91
N THR A 74 0.50 -16.64 3.88
CA THR A 74 1.42 -16.28 2.78
C THR A 74 2.74 -15.64 3.23
N HIS A 75 2.75 -14.90 4.34
CA HIS A 75 3.93 -14.20 4.84
C HIS A 75 4.61 -14.92 6.02
N ASP A 76 4.06 -16.05 6.48
CA ASP A 76 4.66 -16.80 7.58
C ASP A 76 5.96 -17.48 7.11
N ILE A 77 6.96 -17.50 7.99
CA ILE A 77 8.24 -18.15 7.71
C ILE A 77 8.25 -19.54 8.35
N VAL A 78 8.54 -20.55 7.53
CA VAL A 78 8.74 -21.93 7.98
C VAL A 78 10.18 -22.31 7.69
N THR A 79 10.94 -22.59 8.74
CA THR A 79 12.31 -23.10 8.62
C THR A 79 12.41 -24.50 9.21
N THR A 80 13.28 -25.31 8.63
CA THR A 80 13.53 -26.69 9.05
C THR A 80 15.03 -26.89 9.12
N SER A 81 15.51 -27.39 10.26
CA SER A 81 16.94 -27.66 10.46
C SER A 81 17.49 -28.77 9.56
N SER A 82 16.62 -29.55 8.91
CA SER A 82 17.00 -30.66 8.03
C SER A 82 16.83 -30.37 6.54
N GLY A 83 16.47 -29.13 6.16
CA GLY A 83 16.16 -28.78 4.77
C GLY A 83 14.84 -29.39 4.29
N ASP A 84 14.69 -29.58 2.97
CA ASP A 84 13.43 -29.95 2.32
C ASP A 84 12.82 -31.27 2.83
N GLN A 85 13.67 -32.24 3.18
CA GLN A 85 13.24 -33.50 3.79
C GLN A 85 13.30 -33.40 5.30
N LEU A 86 12.15 -33.67 5.93
CA LEU A 86 12.03 -33.66 7.38
C LEU A 86 12.79 -34.86 7.96
N ALA A 87 13.85 -34.64 8.73
CA ALA A 87 14.63 -35.70 9.37
C ALA A 87 14.15 -35.99 10.80
N ASN A 88 14.58 -37.13 11.35
CA ASN A 88 14.36 -37.41 12.77
C ASN A 88 15.21 -36.44 13.61
N HIS A 89 14.65 -35.95 14.73
CA HIS A 89 15.22 -34.91 15.59
C HIS A 89 15.40 -33.54 14.90
N ALA A 90 14.75 -33.31 13.77
CA ALA A 90 14.72 -31.99 13.15
C ALA A 90 13.98 -30.98 14.05
N VAL A 91 14.35 -29.71 13.91
CA VAL A 91 13.61 -28.57 14.45
C VAL A 91 12.86 -27.93 13.30
N VAL A 92 11.54 -27.82 13.42
CA VAL A 92 10.69 -27.07 12.50
C VAL A 92 10.21 -25.83 13.25
N THR A 93 10.59 -24.66 12.74
CA THR A 93 10.20 -23.37 13.31
C THR A 93 9.21 -22.69 12.39
N VAL A 94 8.06 -22.33 12.94
CA VAL A 94 7.03 -21.52 12.29
C VAL A 94 7.02 -20.16 12.98
N GLN A 95 7.23 -19.12 12.19
CA GLN A 95 7.11 -17.73 12.64
C GLN A 95 5.96 -17.10 11.86
N SER A 96 4.88 -16.81 12.57
CA SER A 96 3.72 -16.14 12.01
C SER A 96 4.06 -14.67 11.76
N ALA A 97 3.84 -14.21 10.54
CA ALA A 97 4.04 -12.82 10.20
C ALA A 97 2.83 -11.98 10.61
N TYR A 98 3.11 -10.77 11.03
CA TYR A 98 2.12 -9.73 11.27
C TYR A 98 2.48 -8.48 10.48
N GLN A 99 1.46 -7.66 10.21
CA GLN A 99 1.64 -6.41 9.51
C GLN A 99 1.86 -5.28 10.51
N THR A 100 2.83 -4.42 10.22
CA THR A 100 3.17 -3.19 10.95
C THR A 100 3.43 -2.08 9.94
N THR A 101 3.43 -0.83 10.39
CA THR A 101 3.81 0.30 9.52
C THR A 101 5.15 0.85 9.97
N ILE A 102 6.08 1.03 9.04
CA ILE A 102 7.37 1.67 9.30
C ILE A 102 7.31 3.07 8.71
N ASN A 103 7.65 4.08 9.52
CA ASN A 103 7.72 5.45 9.08
C ASN A 103 9.18 5.94 9.16
N ILE A 104 9.71 6.29 7.98
CA ILE A 104 11.08 6.77 7.78
C ILE A 104 10.97 8.21 7.29
N ASP A 105 11.43 9.16 8.09
CA ASP A 105 11.42 10.60 7.78
C ASP A 105 10.06 11.13 7.28
N GLY A 106 8.95 10.63 7.85
CA GLY A 106 7.59 11.01 7.48
C GLY A 106 6.94 10.14 6.40
N THR A 107 7.69 9.24 5.75
CA THR A 107 7.18 8.31 4.75
C THR A 107 6.74 7.01 5.40
N SER A 108 5.44 6.73 5.43
CA SER A 108 4.87 5.51 6.01
C SER A 108 4.78 4.39 4.97
N VAL A 109 5.24 3.19 5.34
CA VAL A 109 5.27 2.00 4.49
C VAL A 109 4.71 0.80 5.27
N PRO A 110 3.64 0.14 4.78
CA PRO A 110 3.17 -1.09 5.39
C PRO A 110 4.17 -2.23 5.15
N PHE A 111 4.35 -3.07 6.15
CA PHE A 111 5.41 -4.07 6.16
C PHE A 111 4.97 -5.33 6.90
N TRP A 112 5.18 -6.50 6.30
CA TRP A 112 5.00 -7.79 6.96
C TRP A 112 6.30 -8.21 7.62
N THR A 113 6.25 -8.60 8.88
CA THR A 113 7.43 -9.05 9.62
C THR A 113 7.13 -10.18 10.59
N VAL A 114 8.16 -10.98 10.85
CA VAL A 114 8.18 -12.00 11.90
C VAL A 114 8.98 -11.57 13.13
N ALA A 115 9.46 -10.32 13.16
CA ALA A 115 10.32 -9.83 14.24
C ALA A 115 9.60 -9.92 15.59
N THR A 116 10.30 -10.42 16.60
CA THR A 116 9.75 -10.58 17.95
C THR A 116 9.94 -9.35 18.81
N SER A 117 10.69 -8.35 18.32
CA SER A 117 10.91 -7.11 19.04
C SER A 117 11.04 -5.88 18.13
N ALA A 118 10.63 -4.71 18.65
CA ALA A 118 10.66 -3.44 17.93
C ALA A 118 12.08 -2.89 17.76
N ASP A 119 12.97 -3.12 18.73
CA ASP A 119 14.41 -2.82 18.63
C ASP A 119 15.10 -3.62 17.51
N GLN A 120 14.73 -4.89 17.31
CA GLN A 120 15.21 -5.73 16.22
C GLN A 120 14.78 -5.14 14.87
N LEU A 121 13.51 -4.72 14.75
CA LEU A 121 13.02 -4.03 13.56
C LEU A 121 13.77 -2.73 13.31
N LEU A 122 13.87 -1.88 14.32
CA LEU A 122 14.56 -0.59 14.20
C LEU A 122 16.03 -0.78 13.82
N GLY A 123 16.74 -1.72 14.44
CA GLY A 123 18.13 -2.04 14.09
C GLY A 123 18.31 -2.48 12.64
N PHE A 124 17.37 -3.28 12.12
CA PHE A 124 17.37 -3.69 10.71
C PHE A 124 17.24 -2.51 9.75
N PHE A 125 16.34 -1.57 10.05
CA PHE A 125 16.16 -0.38 9.21
C PHE A 125 17.30 0.62 9.39
N GLU A 126 17.85 0.79 10.59
CA GLU A 126 19.03 1.64 10.85
C GLU A 126 20.22 1.19 9.99
N GLU A 127 20.48 -0.11 9.91
CA GLU A 127 21.61 -0.66 9.15
C GLU A 127 21.47 -0.45 7.63
N ASN A 128 20.24 -0.49 7.12
CA ASN A 128 19.96 -0.28 5.70
C ASN A 128 19.71 1.19 5.33
N GLN A 129 19.34 2.03 6.29
CA GLN A 129 18.99 3.44 6.05
C GLN A 129 19.87 4.37 6.88
N ASN A 130 21.18 4.29 6.68
CA ASN A 130 22.20 5.06 7.42
C ASN A 130 22.03 6.59 7.35
N ASN A 131 21.21 7.11 6.43
CA ASN A 131 20.92 8.54 6.28
C ASN A 131 19.54 8.96 6.83
N ALA A 132 18.72 8.02 7.31
CA ALA A 132 17.42 8.36 7.86
C ALA A 132 17.60 9.16 9.16
N THR A 133 16.94 10.30 9.26
CA THR A 133 17.01 11.13 10.48
C THR A 133 16.16 10.55 11.60
N LYS A 134 15.07 9.87 11.24
CA LYS A 134 14.16 9.25 12.19
C LYS A 134 13.47 8.03 11.60
N ILE A 135 13.54 6.92 12.31
CA ILE A 135 12.83 5.67 11.99
C ILE A 135 11.89 5.36 13.14
N THR A 136 10.63 5.12 12.80
CA THR A 136 9.58 4.77 13.76
C THR A 136 8.82 3.54 13.27
N VAL A 137 8.42 2.70 14.21
CA VAL A 137 7.56 1.54 13.97
C VAL A 137 6.21 1.82 14.61
N ASP A 138 5.20 2.02 13.77
CA ASP A 138 3.81 2.17 14.20
C ASP A 138 3.20 0.78 14.45
N ILE A 139 2.66 0.60 15.66
CA ILE A 139 2.07 -0.63 16.18
C ILE A 139 0.55 -0.45 16.21
N ASP A 140 -0.11 -0.80 15.10
CA ASP A 140 -1.56 -0.58 14.92
C ASP A 140 -2.43 -1.45 15.85
N ASN A 141 -1.90 -2.59 16.33
CA ASN A 141 -2.68 -3.59 17.08
C ASN A 141 -2.06 -3.94 18.43
N VAL A 142 -1.80 -2.96 19.28
CA VAL A 142 -1.05 -3.12 20.56
C VAL A 142 -1.52 -4.30 21.44
N TYR A 143 -2.83 -4.60 21.45
CA TYR A 143 -3.42 -5.65 22.28
C TYR A 143 -3.71 -6.99 21.56
N ASN A 144 -3.52 -7.07 20.23
CA ASN A 144 -3.74 -8.32 19.50
C ASN A 144 -2.60 -9.30 19.81
N GLN A 145 -2.85 -10.59 20.04
CA GLN A 145 -1.81 -11.58 20.35
C GLN A 145 -0.68 -11.66 19.32
N LEU A 146 -0.93 -11.30 18.05
CA LEU A 146 0.09 -11.27 17.00
C LEU A 146 1.10 -10.12 17.14
N THR A 147 0.71 -9.02 17.79
CA THR A 147 1.50 -7.77 17.93
C THR A 147 1.73 -7.35 19.39
N GLY A 148 0.93 -7.88 20.32
CA GLY A 148 0.94 -7.70 21.77
C GLY A 148 1.81 -8.72 22.51
N GLY A 149 2.66 -9.43 21.77
CA GLY A 149 3.88 -10.10 22.25
C GLY A 149 5.15 -9.42 21.73
N LEU A 150 5.05 -8.32 20.97
CA LEU A 150 6.18 -7.58 20.45
C LEU A 150 6.94 -6.92 21.61
N VAL A 151 8.12 -7.45 21.90
CA VAL A 151 9.02 -6.88 22.91
C VAL A 151 9.50 -5.52 22.42
N ILE A 152 9.59 -4.52 23.29
CA ILE A 152 9.97 -3.18 22.84
C ILE A 152 11.48 -2.99 22.80
N ASN A 153 12.18 -3.41 23.85
CA ASN A 153 13.63 -3.39 23.92
C ASN A 153 14.13 -4.59 24.73
N GLN A 154 14.88 -5.49 24.09
CA GLN A 154 15.39 -6.70 24.73
C GLN A 154 16.45 -6.40 25.80
N ASP A 155 17.21 -5.31 25.65
CA ASP A 155 18.44 -5.08 26.41
C ASP A 155 18.34 -3.91 27.39
N GLY A 156 17.30 -3.09 27.31
CA GLY A 156 17.27 -1.80 27.99
C GLY A 156 15.92 -1.33 28.53
N PRO A 157 15.95 -0.25 29.33
CA PRO A 157 14.74 0.46 29.72
C PRO A 157 14.09 1.13 28.51
N VAL A 158 12.78 1.33 28.59
CA VAL A 158 11.98 2.01 27.55
C VAL A 158 11.47 3.33 28.11
N THR A 159 11.72 4.42 27.41
CA THR A 159 11.13 5.72 27.71
C THR A 159 9.71 5.75 27.16
N VAL A 160 8.71 5.93 28.02
CA VAL A 160 7.30 6.00 27.63
C VAL A 160 6.86 7.46 27.61
N ILE A 161 6.38 7.92 26.46
CA ILE A 161 5.83 9.28 26.28
C ILE A 161 4.34 9.15 25.94
N ALA A 162 3.49 9.70 26.80
CA ALA A 162 2.04 9.74 26.59
C ALA A 162 1.45 10.98 27.27
N ASP A 163 0.46 11.61 26.65
CA ASP A 163 -0.26 12.76 27.22
C ASP A 163 0.66 13.91 27.68
N GLY A 164 1.74 14.15 26.92
CA GLY A 164 2.77 15.15 27.24
C GLY A 164 3.66 14.80 28.44
N LYS A 165 3.54 13.60 29.02
CA LYS A 165 4.33 13.12 30.16
C LYS A 165 5.35 12.07 29.72
N THR A 166 6.53 12.14 30.31
CA THR A 166 7.61 11.17 30.11
C THR A 166 7.79 10.31 31.36
N SER A 167 7.90 9.00 31.18
CA SER A 167 8.22 8.05 32.25
C SER A 167 9.15 6.95 31.75
N VAL A 168 9.77 6.19 32.64
CA VAL A 168 10.70 5.09 32.26
C VAL A 168 10.14 3.75 32.72
N ALA A 169 10.06 2.79 31.80
CA ALA A 169 9.78 1.39 32.08
C ALA A 169 11.11 0.61 32.14
N PRO A 170 11.55 0.14 33.32
CA PRO A 170 12.87 -0.49 33.46
C PRO A 170 13.02 -1.82 32.71
N ASN A 171 11.90 -2.52 32.48
CA ASN A 171 11.89 -3.82 31.81
C ASN A 171 11.31 -3.68 30.40
N GLY A 172 12.16 -3.38 29.41
CA GLY A 172 11.78 -3.29 28.00
C GLY A 172 11.38 -4.62 27.36
N LYS A 173 11.67 -5.75 28.03
CA LYS A 173 11.30 -7.11 27.58
C LYS A 173 9.80 -7.39 27.60
N LEU A 174 9.03 -6.51 28.23
CA LEU A 174 7.59 -6.63 28.27
C LEU A 174 6.98 -6.12 26.96
N PRO A 175 5.85 -6.69 26.51
CA PRO A 175 5.11 -6.14 25.38
C PRO A 175 4.66 -4.69 25.61
N ALA A 176 4.45 -3.93 24.53
CA ALA A 176 3.96 -2.55 24.58
C ALA A 176 2.75 -2.40 25.51
N ALA A 177 1.74 -3.25 25.36
CA ALA A 177 0.53 -3.25 26.19
C ALA A 177 0.85 -3.32 27.68
N SER A 178 1.68 -4.28 28.09
CA SER A 178 2.06 -4.46 29.50
C SER A 178 2.87 -3.28 30.05
N ILE A 179 3.73 -2.68 29.21
CA ILE A 179 4.46 -1.46 29.57
C ILE A 179 3.47 -0.32 29.83
N LEU A 180 2.52 -0.08 28.92
CA LEU A 180 1.53 0.99 29.04
C LEU A 180 0.59 0.79 30.25
N ASP A 181 0.11 -0.43 30.46
CA ASP A 181 -0.74 -0.79 31.60
C ASP A 181 0.02 -0.56 32.93
N SER A 182 1.31 -0.90 33.00
CA SER A 182 2.14 -0.66 34.19
C SER A 182 2.32 0.84 34.52
N LYS A 183 2.11 1.71 33.52
CA LYS A 183 2.12 3.17 33.67
C LYS A 183 0.73 3.77 33.86
N GLY A 184 -0.32 2.94 33.88
CA GLY A 184 -1.71 3.38 33.97
C GLY A 184 -2.20 4.10 32.72
N ILE A 185 -1.58 3.83 31.57
CA ILE A 185 -1.96 4.41 30.28
C ILE A 185 -2.93 3.45 29.61
N VAL A 186 -4.21 3.82 29.56
CA VAL A 186 -5.24 3.08 28.82
C VAL A 186 -5.41 3.72 27.44
N LEU A 187 -5.31 2.92 26.39
CA LEU A 187 -5.51 3.38 25.01
C LEU A 187 -6.99 3.36 24.64
N ASN A 188 -7.42 4.37 23.89
CA ASN A 188 -8.68 4.35 23.16
C ASN A 188 -8.54 3.53 21.88
N LYS A 189 -9.67 3.22 21.24
CA LYS A 189 -9.74 2.39 20.03
C LYS A 189 -8.87 2.91 18.87
N GLU A 190 -8.74 4.24 18.76
CA GLU A 190 -8.06 4.90 17.64
C GLU A 190 -6.70 5.48 18.03
N ASP A 191 -6.33 5.40 19.31
CA ASP A 191 -5.01 5.88 19.77
C ASP A 191 -3.91 5.09 19.07
N ARG A 192 -2.87 5.80 18.67
CA ARG A 192 -1.74 5.22 17.92
C ARG A 192 -0.55 5.03 18.84
N VAL A 193 0.17 3.95 18.66
CA VAL A 193 1.39 3.66 19.41
C VAL A 193 2.54 3.46 18.45
N SER A 194 3.66 4.10 18.73
CA SER A 194 4.87 3.99 17.92
C SER A 194 6.08 3.71 18.79
N VAL A 195 7.03 2.96 18.25
CA VAL A 195 8.36 2.78 18.85
C VAL A 195 9.38 3.44 17.97
N GLU A 196 10.26 4.23 18.56
CA GLU A 196 11.34 4.92 17.88
C GLU A 196 12.63 4.79 18.69
N LYS A 197 13.76 4.98 18.03
CA LYS A 197 15.07 5.07 18.69
C LYS A 197 15.61 6.48 18.54
N ASP A 198 16.12 7.02 19.63
CA ASP A 198 16.82 8.31 19.67
C ASP A 198 18.20 8.06 20.32
N GLY A 199 19.22 7.92 19.46
CA GLY A 199 20.53 7.41 19.87
C GLY A 199 20.43 6.00 20.46
N ASP A 200 20.82 5.84 21.72
CA ASP A 200 20.70 4.58 22.46
C ASP A 200 19.36 4.42 23.21
N THR A 201 18.49 5.43 23.15
CA THR A 201 17.23 5.44 23.90
C THR A 201 16.09 4.91 23.04
N THR A 202 15.42 3.84 23.51
CA THR A 202 14.15 3.39 22.92
C THR A 202 12.99 4.15 23.52
N ILE A 203 12.16 4.74 22.66
CA ILE A 203 11.00 5.53 23.04
C ILE A 203 9.73 4.82 22.57
N LEU A 204 8.83 4.51 23.50
CA LEU A 204 7.46 4.09 23.25
C LEU A 204 6.54 5.31 23.37
N ARG A 205 5.97 5.75 22.25
CA ARG A 205 5.14 6.96 22.17
C ARG A 205 3.68 6.58 21.95
N VAL A 206 2.80 7.19 22.72
CA VAL A 206 1.35 7.13 22.52
C VAL A 206 0.88 8.47 21.96
N ARG A 207 0.11 8.41 20.88
CA ARG A 207 -0.53 9.58 20.25
C ARG A 207 -2.04 9.45 20.38
N ARG A 208 -2.68 10.44 21.00
CA ARG A 208 -4.14 10.45 21.21
C ARG A 208 -4.85 10.85 19.94
N VAL A 209 -5.80 10.04 19.48
CA VAL A 209 -6.61 10.35 18.31
C VAL A 209 -8.01 10.76 18.74
N THR A 210 -8.46 11.91 18.25
CA THR A 210 -9.81 12.44 18.53
C THR A 210 -10.42 13.00 17.25
N HIS A 211 -11.75 13.09 17.22
CA HIS A 211 -12.51 13.62 16.09
C HIS A 211 -13.34 14.83 16.53
N GLY A 212 -13.45 15.81 15.63
CA GLY A 212 -14.26 17.01 15.85
C GLY A 212 -14.83 17.56 14.55
N GLU A 213 -15.68 18.57 14.67
CA GLU A 213 -16.24 19.31 13.52
C GLU A 213 -15.78 20.76 13.57
N GLU A 214 -15.26 21.26 12.45
CA GLU A 214 -14.91 22.67 12.27
C GLU A 214 -15.82 23.32 11.22
N THR A 215 -16.30 24.52 11.53
CA THR A 215 -17.11 25.33 10.60
C THR A 215 -16.28 26.48 10.06
N ARG A 216 -16.26 26.64 8.73
CA ARG A 216 -15.53 27.69 8.03
C ARG A 216 -16.45 28.42 7.05
N THR A 217 -16.25 29.72 6.90
CA THR A 217 -16.93 30.52 5.88
C THR A 217 -16.03 30.68 4.67
N ALA A 218 -16.59 30.48 3.48
CA ALA A 218 -15.93 30.72 2.20
C ALA A 218 -16.74 31.73 1.38
N VAL A 219 -16.05 32.55 0.61
CA VAL A 219 -16.66 33.57 -0.26
C VAL A 219 -17.21 32.90 -1.52
N VAL A 220 -18.42 33.30 -1.93
CA VAL A 220 -18.99 32.99 -3.24
C VAL A 220 -18.86 34.23 -4.12
N PRO A 221 -17.94 34.25 -5.10
CA PRO A 221 -17.76 35.44 -5.93
C PRO A 221 -19.02 35.77 -6.73
N TYR A 222 -19.34 37.05 -6.90
CA TYR A 222 -20.40 37.48 -7.81
C TYR A 222 -20.00 37.31 -9.28
N SER A 223 -20.99 37.16 -10.17
CA SER A 223 -20.77 37.19 -11.61
C SER A 223 -21.07 38.57 -12.19
N THR A 224 -20.58 38.85 -13.40
CA THR A 224 -20.90 40.11 -14.13
C THR A 224 -21.82 39.81 -15.31
N GLN A 225 -22.93 40.54 -15.39
CA GLN A 225 -23.88 40.49 -16.50
C GLN A 225 -23.87 41.80 -17.27
N THR A 226 -23.83 41.72 -18.59
CA THR A 226 -23.87 42.90 -19.47
C THR A 226 -25.20 42.99 -20.19
N ILE A 227 -25.87 44.14 -20.11
CA ILE A 227 -27.13 44.40 -20.81
C ILE A 227 -26.96 45.53 -21.82
N ILE A 228 -27.62 45.44 -22.98
CA ILE A 228 -27.61 46.53 -23.97
C ILE A 228 -28.70 47.52 -23.59
N ASP A 229 -28.36 48.81 -23.51
CA ASP A 229 -29.29 49.89 -23.21
C ASP A 229 -29.27 50.92 -24.34
N SER A 230 -30.38 51.03 -25.05
CA SER A 230 -30.53 51.96 -26.18
C SER A 230 -30.52 53.44 -25.76
N ASN A 231 -30.64 53.75 -24.46
CA ASN A 231 -30.55 55.12 -23.95
C ASN A 231 -29.11 55.56 -23.67
N LEU A 232 -28.16 54.63 -23.60
CA LEU A 232 -26.75 54.93 -23.41
C LEU A 232 -26.07 55.19 -24.77
N PRO A 233 -25.26 56.27 -24.89
CA PRO A 233 -24.48 56.50 -26.10
C PRO A 233 -23.56 55.32 -26.42
N GLU A 234 -23.31 55.12 -27.70
CA GLU A 234 -22.40 54.08 -28.18
C GLU A 234 -21.04 54.14 -27.47
N GLY A 235 -20.54 52.98 -27.06
CA GLY A 235 -19.27 52.84 -26.36
C GLY A 235 -19.27 53.31 -24.90
N GLN A 236 -20.36 53.88 -24.38
CA GLN A 236 -20.51 54.19 -22.96
C GLN A 236 -21.01 52.96 -22.19
N SER A 237 -20.53 52.84 -20.95
CA SER A 237 -20.98 51.81 -20.02
C SER A 237 -21.33 52.42 -18.67
N GLU A 238 -22.36 51.87 -18.02
CA GLU A 238 -22.83 52.30 -16.71
C GLU A 238 -23.10 51.06 -15.85
N ILE A 239 -22.59 51.04 -14.62
CA ILE A 239 -22.92 49.98 -13.66
C ILE A 239 -24.34 50.25 -13.15
N ARG A 240 -25.29 49.39 -13.55
CA ARG A 240 -26.69 49.44 -13.11
C ARG A 240 -26.90 48.79 -11.75
N GLN A 241 -26.08 47.79 -11.43
CA GLN A 241 -26.10 47.11 -10.14
C GLN A 241 -24.68 46.73 -9.75
N GLN A 242 -24.26 47.11 -8.55
CA GLN A 242 -22.97 46.70 -8.01
C GLN A 242 -23.04 45.24 -7.57
N GLY A 243 -22.07 44.43 -7.99
CA GLY A 243 -21.95 43.04 -7.57
C GLY A 243 -21.52 42.94 -6.10
N VAL A 244 -22.08 41.97 -5.39
CA VAL A 244 -21.76 41.68 -3.99
C VAL A 244 -21.50 40.19 -3.85
N ASN A 245 -20.33 39.83 -3.32
CA ASN A 245 -20.02 38.43 -3.07
C ASN A 245 -21.02 37.83 -2.07
N GLY A 246 -21.40 36.59 -2.31
CA GLY A 246 -22.10 35.77 -1.36
C GLY A 246 -21.14 35.09 -0.38
N GLU A 247 -21.71 34.26 0.48
CA GLU A 247 -20.99 33.45 1.45
C GLU A 247 -21.58 32.05 1.50
N LYS A 248 -20.70 31.08 1.75
CA LYS A 248 -21.08 29.70 2.03
C LYS A 248 -20.40 29.22 3.30
N THR A 249 -21.14 28.45 4.08
CA THR A 249 -20.63 27.77 5.26
C THR A 249 -20.26 26.34 4.90
N GLN A 250 -19.04 25.96 5.26
CA GLN A 250 -18.47 24.63 5.06
C GLN A 250 -18.24 23.99 6.43
N VAL A 251 -18.73 22.77 6.62
CA VAL A 251 -18.49 21.98 7.82
C VAL A 251 -17.51 20.86 7.47
N TYR A 252 -16.44 20.73 8.24
CA TYR A 252 -15.39 19.75 8.06
C TYR A 252 -15.40 18.77 9.23
N ASN A 253 -15.33 17.46 8.95
CA ASN A 253 -14.93 16.48 9.95
C ASN A 253 -13.40 16.50 10.03
N VAL A 254 -12.86 16.80 11.20
CA VAL A 254 -11.42 16.93 11.44
C VAL A 254 -10.96 15.83 12.39
N THR A 255 -9.87 15.15 12.03
CA THR A 255 -9.17 14.20 12.90
C THR A 255 -7.96 14.89 13.51
N TYR A 256 -7.85 14.85 14.83
CA TYR A 256 -6.75 15.42 15.58
C TYR A 256 -5.88 14.31 16.16
N VAL A 257 -4.57 14.49 16.07
CA VAL A 257 -3.56 13.64 16.71
C VAL A 257 -2.77 14.50 17.69
N ASP A 258 -2.80 14.14 18.97
CA ASP A 258 -2.26 14.95 20.08
C ASP A 258 -2.78 16.41 20.08
N GLY A 259 -4.04 16.60 19.66
CA GLY A 259 -4.69 17.90 19.58
C GLY A 259 -4.34 18.74 18.34
N VAL A 260 -3.49 18.24 17.44
CA VAL A 260 -3.14 18.89 16.17
C VAL A 260 -3.96 18.28 15.04
N ALA A 261 -4.57 19.10 14.19
CA ALA A 261 -5.34 18.62 13.03
C ALA A 261 -4.43 17.88 12.04
N GLU A 262 -4.73 16.61 11.78
CA GLU A 262 -3.98 15.74 10.85
C GLU A 262 -4.69 15.61 9.50
N SER A 263 -6.02 15.49 9.51
CA SER A 263 -6.81 15.39 8.29
C SER A 263 -8.18 16.04 8.46
N GLU A 264 -8.73 16.53 7.36
CA GLU A 264 -10.05 17.10 7.30
C GLU A 264 -10.80 16.63 6.05
N THR A 265 -12.10 16.41 6.18
CA THR A 265 -12.98 16.05 5.07
C THR A 265 -14.21 16.94 5.08
N LEU A 266 -14.56 17.50 3.92
CA LEU A 266 -15.77 18.32 3.79
C LEU A 266 -16.99 17.44 4.03
N LYS A 267 -17.73 17.72 5.10
CA LYS A 267 -18.96 17.03 5.48
C LYS A 267 -20.16 17.62 4.76
N SER A 268 -20.24 18.95 4.72
CA SER A 268 -21.33 19.65 4.07
C SER A 268 -20.94 21.07 3.69
N GLU A 269 -21.60 21.60 2.67
CA GLU A 269 -21.49 22.98 2.24
C GLU A 269 -22.89 23.56 2.05
N THR A 270 -23.12 24.79 2.49
CA THR A 270 -24.41 25.47 2.35
C THR A 270 -24.17 26.94 2.04
N VAL A 271 -24.77 27.44 0.96
CA VAL A 271 -24.76 28.87 0.65
C VAL A 271 -25.65 29.58 1.67
N THR A 272 -25.04 30.41 2.51
CA THR A 272 -25.74 31.18 3.55
C THR A 272 -26.18 32.54 3.03
N THR A 273 -25.39 33.11 2.13
CA THR A 273 -25.68 34.38 1.46
C THR A 273 -25.48 34.22 -0.03
N MET A 274 -26.54 34.42 -0.82
CA MET A 274 -26.42 34.38 -2.28
C MET A 274 -25.58 35.56 -2.78
N ALA A 275 -24.71 35.31 -3.76
CA ALA A 275 -24.00 36.39 -4.44
C ALA A 275 -24.98 37.21 -5.30
N ILE A 276 -24.78 38.51 -5.34
CA ILE A 276 -25.55 39.44 -6.18
C ILE A 276 -24.67 39.80 -7.37
N ASP A 277 -25.14 39.51 -8.58
CA ASP A 277 -24.40 39.81 -9.81
C ASP A 277 -24.22 41.31 -10.04
N GLN A 278 -23.08 41.67 -10.63
CA GLN A 278 -22.83 43.02 -11.13
C GLN A 278 -23.49 43.18 -12.49
N ILE A 279 -24.35 44.19 -12.66
CA ILE A 279 -24.98 44.48 -13.96
C ILE A 279 -24.34 45.71 -14.57
N ILE A 280 -23.78 45.56 -15.77
CA ILE A 280 -23.20 46.64 -16.57
C ILE A 280 -24.09 46.88 -17.79
N ALA A 281 -24.69 48.06 -17.91
CA ALA A 281 -25.37 48.47 -19.13
C ALA A 281 -24.36 49.07 -20.11
N VAL A 282 -24.45 48.70 -21.38
CA VAL A 282 -23.62 49.24 -22.46
C VAL A 282 -24.49 49.81 -23.57
N GLY A 283 -24.09 50.96 -24.14
CA GLY A 283 -24.77 51.55 -25.29
C GLY A 283 -24.68 50.65 -26.52
N ALA A 284 -25.76 50.54 -27.29
CA ALA A 284 -25.79 49.73 -28.50
C ALA A 284 -24.72 50.20 -29.50
N ALA A 285 -23.85 49.30 -29.95
CA ALA A 285 -22.90 49.58 -31.02
C ALA A 285 -23.67 49.89 -32.32
N LYS A 286 -23.24 50.91 -33.07
CA LYS A 286 -23.77 51.14 -34.42
C LYS A 286 -23.30 50.00 -35.31
N SER A 287 -24.25 49.37 -35.99
CA SER A 287 -23.94 48.54 -37.15
C SER A 287 -23.31 49.45 -38.20
N ASP A 288 -22.04 49.22 -38.55
CA ASP A 288 -21.36 49.88 -39.66
C ASP A 288 -22.09 49.51 -40.96
N THR A 289 -23.04 50.35 -41.35
CA THR A 289 -23.67 50.32 -42.66
C THR A 289 -23.82 51.76 -43.14
N ASP A 290 -22.69 52.45 -43.33
CA ASP A 290 -22.57 53.46 -44.39
C ASP A 290 -21.10 53.85 -44.64
N LYS A 291 -20.48 53.28 -45.67
CA LYS A 291 -19.34 53.90 -46.36
C LYS A 291 -19.72 54.06 -47.82
N GLY A 292 -20.36 55.20 -48.12
CA GLY A 292 -19.89 56.14 -49.12
C GLY A 292 -20.09 55.75 -50.58
N SER A 293 -21.14 56.31 -51.17
CA SER A 293 -21.37 56.48 -52.60
C SER A 293 -20.39 57.46 -53.28
N ASP A 294 -20.18 57.20 -54.57
CA ASP A 294 -19.69 58.06 -55.67
C ASP A 294 -18.17 58.24 -55.84
N LYS A 295 -17.54 58.17 -57.03
CA LYS A 295 -17.85 57.68 -58.40
C LYS A 295 -16.58 57.93 -59.23
N LYS A 296 -16.10 56.98 -60.05
CA LYS A 296 -15.75 57.25 -61.48
C LYS A 296 -15.54 55.96 -62.29
N SER A 297 -16.28 55.95 -63.40
CA SER A 297 -16.31 55.13 -64.62
C SER A 297 -14.97 54.61 -65.16
N ASP A 298 -14.93 53.35 -65.64
CA ASP A 298 -14.98 53.08 -67.10
C ASP A 298 -15.19 51.58 -67.45
N SER A 299 -16.20 51.36 -68.30
CA SER A 299 -16.35 50.42 -69.43
C SER A 299 -16.07 48.91 -69.30
N ALA A 300 -17.16 48.13 -69.41
CA ALA A 300 -17.43 46.91 -70.23
C ALA A 300 -16.28 45.91 -70.48
N ASP A 301 -16.42 44.59 -70.35
CA ASP A 301 -17.49 43.71 -70.87
C ASP A 301 -17.24 42.24 -70.41
N ASN A 302 -18.31 41.45 -70.23
CA ASN A 302 -18.44 39.97 -70.19
C ASN A 302 -17.42 39.10 -69.41
N GLY A 303 -17.78 38.22 -68.47
CA GLY A 303 -19.08 37.72 -68.03
C GLY A 303 -18.90 36.43 -67.19
N LYS A 304 -19.92 36.16 -66.37
CA LYS A 304 -20.33 34.85 -65.83
C LYS A 304 -19.64 34.30 -64.56
N ALA A 305 -20.29 34.65 -63.44
CA ALA A 305 -20.68 33.84 -62.28
C ALA A 305 -19.60 33.13 -61.45
N ASP A 306 -19.32 33.72 -60.28
CA ASP A 306 -18.98 33.00 -59.06
C ASP A 306 -19.93 33.46 -57.93
N SER A 307 -20.41 32.52 -57.12
CA SER A 307 -21.11 32.72 -55.86
C SER A 307 -20.96 31.41 -55.10
N GLY A 308 -20.26 31.34 -53.97
CA GLY A 308 -20.41 32.24 -52.84
C GLY A 308 -21.06 31.45 -51.72
N PHE A 309 -20.24 31.13 -50.72
CA PHE A 309 -20.53 30.88 -49.30
C PHE A 309 -21.93 30.44 -48.89
N ASN A 310 -21.99 29.37 -48.09
CA ASN A 310 -22.68 29.46 -46.81
C ASN A 310 -22.23 28.36 -45.83
N ASN A 311 -21.82 28.79 -44.65
CA ASN A 311 -21.81 27.96 -43.44
C ASN A 311 -23.23 27.93 -42.88
N GLN A 312 -23.73 26.74 -42.61
CA GLN A 312 -24.88 26.50 -41.74
C GLN A 312 -24.53 25.41 -40.73
N HIS A 313 -24.62 25.81 -39.46
CA HIS A 313 -25.15 25.11 -38.30
C HIS A 313 -25.18 23.56 -38.26
N GLU A 314 -24.55 23.09 -37.18
CA GLU A 314 -24.97 22.03 -36.26
C GLU A 314 -24.88 20.53 -36.55
N SER A 315 -24.36 19.89 -35.50
CA SER A 315 -24.75 18.62 -34.90
C SER A 315 -24.07 17.34 -35.38
N SER A 316 -23.41 16.72 -34.39
CA SER A 316 -23.34 15.27 -34.14
C SER A 316 -22.82 14.36 -35.25
N GLY A 317 -21.72 13.67 -34.93
CA GLY A 317 -21.58 12.28 -35.34
C GLY A 317 -20.18 11.88 -35.74
N ASN A 318 -19.56 11.08 -34.86
CA ASN A 318 -18.57 10.04 -35.08
C ASN A 318 -18.17 9.78 -36.56
N ASN A 319 -16.87 9.67 -36.81
CA ASN A 319 -16.16 8.39 -36.85
C ASN A 319 -14.82 8.53 -37.60
N ALA A 320 -13.82 7.82 -37.08
CA ALA A 320 -12.67 7.23 -37.78
C ALA A 320 -11.90 8.01 -38.85
N ASN A 321 -10.62 8.26 -38.54
CA ASN A 321 -9.44 7.83 -39.32
C ASN A 321 -8.22 8.40 -38.60
N ASN A 322 -7.41 7.62 -37.89
CA ASN A 322 -6.47 6.58 -38.35
C ASN A 322 -5.57 6.96 -39.54
N THR A 323 -4.28 6.88 -39.22
CA THR A 323 -3.11 6.53 -40.04
C THR A 323 -2.60 7.50 -41.10
N GLY A 324 -1.29 7.78 -40.98
CA GLY A 324 -0.50 8.28 -42.11
C GLY A 324 0.88 8.80 -41.73
N ASP A 325 1.76 7.89 -41.33
CA ASP A 325 3.21 8.07 -41.08
C ASP A 325 3.97 9.03 -42.02
N LYS A 326 4.99 9.73 -41.48
CA LYS A 326 6.42 9.43 -41.73
C LYS A 326 7.38 10.50 -41.15
N ASN A 327 8.21 10.04 -40.22
CA ASN A 327 9.68 10.20 -40.11
C ASN A 327 10.39 11.29 -40.96
N ASN A 328 11.21 12.17 -40.37
CA ASN A 328 12.59 11.89 -39.92
C ASN A 328 13.41 13.19 -39.64
N SER A 329 14.23 13.12 -38.59
CA SER A 329 15.55 13.76 -38.38
C SER A 329 15.67 15.30 -38.32
N SER A 330 16.15 15.82 -37.17
CA SER A 330 17.59 16.14 -36.99
C SER A 330 17.82 17.17 -35.87
N SER A 331 18.59 16.73 -34.86
CA SER A 331 19.68 17.44 -34.15
C SER A 331 19.56 18.92 -33.76
N GLY A 332 19.85 19.20 -32.47
CA GLY A 332 20.67 20.36 -32.10
C GLY A 332 20.27 21.15 -30.85
N ASN A 333 20.96 20.89 -29.74
CA ASN A 333 21.30 21.74 -28.57
C ASN A 333 20.66 23.14 -28.45
N ASN A 334 20.23 23.56 -27.25
CA ASN A 334 21.09 24.08 -26.17
C ASN A 334 20.25 24.66 -25.00
N THR A 335 20.83 24.58 -23.79
CA THR A 335 20.63 25.31 -22.52
C THR A 335 19.63 26.48 -22.46
N ASN A 336 18.89 26.63 -21.35
CA ASN A 336 19.35 27.38 -20.16
C ASN A 336 18.30 27.36 -19.03
N THR A 337 18.81 27.42 -17.81
CA THR A 337 18.16 27.67 -16.52
C THR A 337 17.35 28.97 -16.48
N ASP A 338 16.33 29.04 -15.62
CA ASP A 338 16.14 30.22 -14.78
C ASP A 338 15.48 29.89 -13.43
N THR A 339 16.24 30.26 -12.41
CA THR A 339 15.85 30.47 -11.02
C THR A 339 15.08 31.78 -10.93
N ASN A 340 14.00 31.88 -10.15
CA ASN A 340 13.77 33.16 -9.46
C ASN A 340 13.08 33.02 -8.11
N ASN A 341 13.71 33.69 -7.14
CA ASN A 341 13.34 33.88 -5.75
C ASN A 341 12.40 35.09 -5.60
N ASN A 342 11.98 35.28 -4.34
CA ASN A 342 11.67 36.54 -3.62
C ASN A 342 10.16 36.69 -3.32
N ALA A 343 9.64 36.49 -2.11
CA ALA A 343 10.00 36.91 -0.74
C ALA A 343 9.72 38.39 -0.40
N GLY A 344 9.01 38.60 0.71
CA GLY A 344 8.80 39.85 1.46
C GLY A 344 7.54 40.62 1.05
N ASN A 345 6.66 41.10 1.94
CA ASN A 345 6.93 41.56 3.29
C ASN A 345 5.65 41.71 4.16
N THR A 346 5.91 41.74 5.46
CA THR A 346 5.15 41.82 6.72
C THR A 346 4.08 42.90 6.95
N GLY A 347 3.15 42.61 7.88
CA GLY A 347 3.09 43.34 9.18
C GLY A 347 1.73 43.82 9.76
N GLY A 348 1.27 43.20 10.86
CA GLY A 348 1.00 43.91 12.14
C GLY A 348 -0.45 44.19 12.65
N ASN A 349 -0.81 43.54 13.78
CA ASN A 349 -1.64 43.96 14.95
C ASN A 349 -3.12 44.40 14.76
N ASN A 350 -4.12 44.25 15.67
CA ASN A 350 -4.18 44.03 17.13
C ASN A 350 -5.58 43.55 17.62
N SER A 351 -5.59 42.81 18.73
CA SER A 351 -6.54 42.67 19.88
C SER A 351 -8.07 42.90 19.84
N GLY A 352 -8.76 41.98 20.56
CA GLY A 352 -9.91 42.24 21.44
C GLY A 352 -11.25 41.68 20.91
N ASN A 353 -12.18 41.09 21.66
CA ASN A 353 -12.37 40.85 23.09
C ASN A 353 -13.66 40.00 23.24
N SER A 354 -13.73 39.19 24.32
CA SER A 354 -14.93 38.81 25.08
C SER A 354 -16.09 38.04 24.40
N GLY A 355 -16.23 36.77 24.79
CA GLY A 355 -17.08 36.44 25.94
C GLY A 355 -18.46 35.81 25.66
N ASN A 356 -18.72 34.79 26.50
CA ASN A 356 -19.99 34.31 27.03
C ASN A 356 -20.64 33.07 26.33
N THR A 357 -20.54 31.85 26.87
CA THR A 357 -21.15 31.20 28.07
C THR A 357 -22.47 30.49 27.78
N GLY A 358 -22.49 29.19 28.10
CA GLY A 358 -23.65 28.41 28.56
C GLY A 358 -24.38 27.60 27.49
N ASN A 359 -24.90 26.40 27.72
CA ASN A 359 -24.91 25.45 28.85
C ASN A 359 -25.87 24.32 28.42
N SER A 360 -25.55 23.06 28.77
CA SER A 360 -26.48 21.92 28.99
C SER A 360 -27.33 21.44 27.80
N GLY A 361 -27.45 20.15 27.48
CA GLY A 361 -27.22 18.91 28.22
C GLY A 361 -28.22 17.84 27.74
N ASN A 362 -28.02 16.60 28.20
CA ASN A 362 -28.89 15.41 28.11
C ASN A 362 -28.83 14.57 26.80
N THR A 363 -28.18 13.40 26.73
CA THR A 363 -28.37 12.05 27.38
C THR A 363 -29.55 11.21 26.86
N GLY A 364 -29.25 9.91 26.62
CA GLY A 364 -30.21 8.80 26.46
C GLY A 364 -29.99 8.00 25.16
N ASN A 365 -29.13 6.99 25.07
CA ASN A 365 -29.18 5.61 25.64
C ASN A 365 -29.89 4.56 24.75
N SER A 366 -29.20 3.42 24.57
CA SER A 366 -29.67 2.07 24.20
C SER A 366 -30.11 1.86 22.74
N GLY A 367 -29.75 0.80 22.01
CA GLY A 367 -29.15 -0.49 22.31
C GLY A 367 -29.62 -1.52 21.27
N ASN A 368 -28.93 -2.65 21.17
CA ASN A 368 -29.30 -3.93 20.54
C ASN A 368 -28.80 -4.18 19.08
N THR A 369 -27.78 -5.01 18.81
CA THR A 369 -27.59 -6.50 18.80
C THR A 369 -28.22 -7.26 17.61
N GLY A 370 -27.36 -8.02 16.89
CA GLY A 370 -27.68 -9.17 16.01
C GLY A 370 -27.95 -8.78 14.56
N GLY A 371 -27.50 -9.48 13.52
CA GLY A 371 -26.93 -10.80 13.30
C GLY A 371 -27.00 -11.03 11.78
N GLY A 372 -26.00 -11.71 11.19
CA GLY A 372 -25.76 -11.71 9.74
C GLY A 372 -26.85 -12.30 8.84
N THR A 373 -26.72 -12.13 7.52
CA THR A 373 -26.49 -13.20 6.52
C THR A 373 -26.24 -12.57 5.14
N ASN A 374 -25.35 -13.21 4.38
CA ASN A 374 -24.94 -12.93 3.00
C ASN A 374 -26.09 -12.73 2.01
N ASN A 375 -25.89 -11.86 1.03
CA ASN A 375 -26.42 -12.03 -0.33
C ASN A 375 -25.48 -11.41 -1.37
N ASN A 376 -24.97 -12.26 -2.26
CA ASN A 376 -24.29 -11.91 -3.49
C ASN A 376 -25.35 -11.70 -4.58
N SER A 377 -25.40 -10.51 -5.16
CA SER A 377 -26.07 -10.27 -6.45
C SER A 377 -25.41 -9.06 -7.09
N GLY A 378 -24.73 -9.30 -8.22
CA GLY A 378 -24.06 -8.26 -8.99
C GLY A 378 -25.04 -7.24 -9.56
N SER A 379 -24.59 -5.98 -9.62
CA SER A 379 -25.11 -5.00 -10.56
C SER A 379 -24.01 -4.01 -10.90
N SER A 380 -23.76 -3.91 -12.19
CA SER A 380 -23.02 -2.87 -12.90
C SER A 380 -23.39 -1.47 -12.42
N GLY A 381 -22.39 -0.70 -12.00
CA GLY A 381 -22.47 0.72 -11.73
C GLY A 381 -21.09 1.32 -11.94
N SER A 382 -20.98 2.16 -12.98
CA SER A 382 -19.81 2.99 -13.24
C SER A 382 -19.64 3.96 -12.07
N ASP A 383 -18.61 3.77 -11.24
CA ASP A 383 -18.28 4.73 -10.19
C ASP A 383 -16.82 5.15 -10.33
N SER A 384 -16.65 6.43 -10.65
CA SER A 384 -15.36 7.09 -10.73
C SER A 384 -14.97 7.57 -9.33
N GLY A 385 -13.79 7.16 -8.88
CA GLY A 385 -13.09 7.86 -7.80
C GLY A 385 -13.55 7.48 -6.39
N THR A 386 -12.96 6.42 -5.86
CA THR A 386 -12.31 6.36 -4.55
C THR A 386 -11.85 4.91 -4.36
N THR A 387 -10.69 4.57 -4.93
CA THR A 387 -9.99 3.35 -4.53
C THR A 387 -9.57 3.54 -3.08
N THR A 388 -10.34 3.00 -2.14
CA THR A 388 -9.81 2.65 -0.83
C THR A 388 -8.63 1.73 -1.08
N THR A 389 -7.41 2.25 -0.96
CA THR A 389 -6.17 1.47 -0.99
C THR A 389 -6.38 0.28 -0.07
N PRO A 390 -6.31 -0.98 -0.57
CA PRO A 390 -6.35 -2.13 0.31
C PRO A 390 -5.24 -1.95 1.33
N SER A 391 -5.61 -1.81 2.60
CA SER A 391 -4.69 -1.62 3.72
C SER A 391 -3.62 -2.69 3.63
N GLY A 392 -2.37 -2.26 3.41
CA GLY A 392 -1.23 -3.16 3.38
C GLY A 392 -0.54 -3.42 2.04
N ARG A 393 -0.92 -2.75 0.94
CA ARG A 393 -0.27 -2.93 -0.38
C ARG A 393 0.43 -1.65 -0.85
N LEU A 394 1.61 -1.80 -1.45
CA LEU A 394 2.47 -0.68 -1.87
C LEU A 394 2.11 -0.24 -3.30
N TRP A 395 0.85 0.17 -3.45
CA TRP A 395 0.26 0.56 -4.73
C TRP A 395 0.87 1.86 -5.24
N HIS A 396 1.36 1.86 -6.48
CA HIS A 396 1.94 3.04 -7.14
C HIS A 396 3.00 3.75 -6.29
N ALA A 397 3.89 2.95 -5.69
CA ALA A 397 4.92 3.44 -4.78
C ALA A 397 5.82 4.51 -5.39
N THR A 398 6.18 5.52 -4.60
CA THR A 398 7.35 6.35 -4.90
C THR A 398 8.64 5.52 -4.77
N VAL A 399 9.73 5.97 -5.39
CA VAL A 399 11.05 5.33 -5.26
C VAL A 399 11.48 5.21 -3.79
N ALA A 400 11.24 6.26 -2.99
CA ALA A 400 11.55 6.25 -1.56
C ALA A 400 10.75 5.18 -0.80
N GLN A 401 9.44 5.06 -1.09
CA GLN A 401 8.60 4.02 -0.49
C GLN A 401 9.04 2.61 -0.91
N ALA A 402 9.39 2.41 -2.19
CA ALA A 402 9.87 1.14 -2.71
C ALA A 402 11.21 0.73 -2.05
N GLN A 403 12.16 1.66 -1.93
CA GLN A 403 13.43 1.43 -1.25
C GLN A 403 13.23 1.16 0.24
N ALA A 404 12.38 1.91 0.92
CA ALA A 404 12.07 1.68 2.33
C ALA A 404 11.45 0.29 2.57
N TYR A 405 10.51 -0.14 1.73
CA TYR A 405 9.94 -1.49 1.79
C TYR A 405 11.02 -2.56 1.57
N ALA A 406 11.82 -2.40 0.51
CA ALA A 406 12.89 -3.34 0.18
C ALA A 406 13.97 -3.41 1.27
N ALA A 407 14.29 -2.29 1.92
CA ALA A 407 15.26 -2.25 3.03
C ALA A 407 14.82 -3.18 4.16
N GLY A 408 13.56 -3.10 4.57
CA GLY A 408 13.01 -4.01 5.57
C GLY A 408 12.99 -5.46 5.10
N ALA A 409 12.53 -5.71 3.87
CA ALA A 409 12.36 -7.06 3.34
C ALA A 409 13.71 -7.75 3.08
N ALA A 410 14.75 -6.99 2.70
CA ALA A 410 16.12 -7.46 2.59
C ALA A 410 16.73 -7.74 3.97
N ALA A 411 16.53 -6.86 4.95
CA ALA A 411 17.05 -7.06 6.30
C ALA A 411 16.47 -8.30 6.99
N GLN A 412 15.19 -8.64 6.75
CA GLN A 412 14.61 -9.91 7.22
C GLN A 412 15.34 -11.15 6.70
N ARG A 413 16.05 -11.04 5.58
CA ARG A 413 16.89 -12.10 4.99
C ARG A 413 18.35 -12.03 5.48
N GLY A 414 18.66 -11.12 6.40
CA GLY A 414 20.03 -10.81 6.82
C GLY A 414 20.84 -10.06 5.76
N TRP A 415 20.19 -9.50 4.74
CA TRP A 415 20.84 -8.72 3.70
C TRP A 415 20.87 -7.25 4.11
N THR A 416 21.89 -6.92 4.89
CA THR A 416 22.18 -5.57 5.35
C THR A 416 23.56 -5.10 4.86
N GLY A 417 23.91 -3.84 5.11
CA GLY A 417 25.21 -3.28 4.73
C GLY A 417 25.54 -3.46 3.25
N ASN A 418 26.62 -4.20 2.93
CA ASN A 418 27.07 -4.38 1.54
C ASN A 418 26.03 -5.08 0.64
N ASP A 419 25.28 -6.05 1.15
CA ASP A 419 24.23 -6.70 0.36
C ASP A 419 23.11 -5.71 0.04
N TRP A 420 22.76 -4.84 0.99
CA TRP A 420 21.80 -3.78 0.74
C TRP A 420 22.31 -2.78 -0.30
N ASP A 421 23.56 -2.32 -0.18
CA ASP A 421 24.18 -1.42 -1.17
C ASP A 421 24.20 -2.02 -2.59
N CYS A 422 24.51 -3.31 -2.70
CA CYS A 422 24.47 -4.04 -3.96
C CYS A 422 23.06 -4.15 -4.52
N LEU A 423 22.04 -4.40 -3.68
CA LEU A 423 20.64 -4.42 -4.11
C LEU A 423 20.20 -3.04 -4.64
N VAL A 424 20.56 -1.97 -3.95
CA VAL A 424 20.29 -0.60 -4.38
C VAL A 424 20.90 -0.30 -5.74
N LYS A 425 22.19 -0.64 -5.94
CA LYS A 425 22.84 -0.46 -7.25
C LYS A 425 22.18 -1.30 -8.34
N LEU A 426 21.86 -2.55 -8.02
CA LEU A 426 21.23 -3.49 -8.94
C LEU A 426 19.91 -2.93 -9.46
N TRP A 427 18.93 -2.70 -8.60
CA TRP A 427 17.60 -2.24 -9.02
C TRP A 427 17.57 -0.78 -9.47
N THR A 428 18.54 0.04 -9.07
CA THR A 428 18.73 1.36 -9.70
C THR A 428 19.10 1.23 -11.16
N ARG A 429 20.00 0.30 -11.52
CA ARG A 429 20.36 0.04 -12.92
C ARG A 429 19.22 -0.59 -13.71
N GLU A 430 18.47 -1.50 -13.10
CA GLU A 430 17.38 -2.21 -13.78
C GLU A 430 16.20 -1.30 -14.14
N SER A 431 15.76 -0.46 -13.20
CA SER A 431 14.50 0.28 -13.35
C SER A 431 14.51 1.66 -12.72
N SER A 432 15.61 2.07 -12.08
CA SER A 432 15.62 3.21 -11.17
C SER A 432 14.52 3.11 -10.11
N TRP A 433 14.22 1.89 -9.66
CA TRP A 433 13.17 1.58 -8.68
C TRP A 433 11.74 1.93 -9.12
N LEU A 434 11.50 2.15 -10.42
CA LEU A 434 10.18 2.46 -10.95
C LEU A 434 9.36 1.18 -11.12
N TRP A 435 8.24 1.09 -10.40
CA TRP A 435 7.31 -0.05 -10.46
C TRP A 435 6.71 -0.27 -11.86
N TYR A 436 6.60 0.79 -12.66
CA TYR A 436 6.06 0.77 -14.01
C TYR A 436 7.11 0.69 -15.11
N ALA A 437 8.39 0.49 -14.76
CA ALA A 437 9.46 0.39 -15.77
C ALA A 437 9.24 -0.83 -16.67
N GLU A 438 9.10 -0.60 -17.97
CA GLU A 438 8.97 -1.65 -18.97
C GLU A 438 10.03 -1.47 -20.06
N ASN A 439 10.83 -2.51 -20.29
CA ASN A 439 11.77 -2.54 -21.39
C ASN A 439 11.01 -2.83 -22.69
N ALA A 440 10.91 -1.82 -23.57
CA ALA A 440 10.14 -1.93 -24.82
C ALA A 440 10.61 -3.04 -25.77
N SER A 441 11.89 -3.45 -25.70
CA SER A 441 12.46 -4.45 -26.59
C SER A 441 12.29 -5.88 -26.06
N SER A 442 12.46 -6.10 -24.75
CA SER A 442 12.40 -7.44 -24.14
C SER A 442 11.08 -7.76 -23.44
N GLY A 443 10.28 -6.75 -23.08
CA GLY A 443 9.11 -6.90 -22.23
C GLY A 443 9.42 -7.16 -20.75
N ALA A 444 10.68 -6.99 -20.32
CA ALA A 444 11.05 -7.04 -18.91
C ALA A 444 10.35 -5.91 -18.15
N TYR A 445 9.84 -6.23 -16.95
CA TYR A 445 8.91 -5.33 -16.25
C TYR A 445 9.20 -5.19 -14.76
N GLY A 446 8.93 -3.99 -14.24
CA GLY A 446 8.89 -3.66 -12.82
C GLY A 446 10.27 -3.39 -12.21
N ILE A 447 10.30 -3.19 -10.89
CA ILE A 447 11.51 -2.90 -10.12
C ILE A 447 12.64 -3.90 -10.42
N PRO A 448 12.41 -5.23 -10.36
CA PRO A 448 13.46 -6.21 -10.60
C PRO A 448 13.70 -6.50 -12.09
N GLN A 449 12.93 -5.91 -13.01
CA GLN A 449 12.93 -6.22 -14.45
C GLN A 449 12.71 -7.72 -14.75
N SER A 450 11.62 -8.29 -14.20
CA SER A 450 11.29 -9.71 -14.42
C SER A 450 11.01 -10.02 -15.89
N LEU A 451 11.60 -11.11 -16.40
CA LEU A 451 11.35 -11.64 -17.74
C LEU A 451 11.03 -13.16 -17.69
N PRO A 452 9.83 -13.58 -18.15
CA PRO A 452 8.63 -12.76 -18.37
C PRO A 452 8.07 -12.15 -17.06
N ALA A 453 7.28 -11.10 -17.20
CA ALA A 453 6.72 -10.34 -16.07
C ALA A 453 5.72 -11.13 -15.21
N ASP A 454 5.01 -12.08 -15.82
CA ASP A 454 3.97 -12.91 -15.20
C ASP A 454 4.49 -13.84 -14.09
N LYS A 455 5.82 -14.08 -14.02
CA LYS A 455 6.45 -14.79 -12.89
C LYS A 455 6.11 -14.15 -11.53
N MET A 456 5.90 -12.83 -11.50
CA MET A 456 5.54 -12.11 -10.28
C MET A 456 4.08 -12.37 -9.83
N ALA A 457 3.22 -12.91 -10.71
CA ALA A 457 1.82 -13.20 -10.38
C ALA A 457 1.68 -14.27 -9.28
N ALA A 458 2.70 -15.10 -9.07
CA ALA A 458 2.76 -16.06 -7.97
C ALA A 458 2.78 -15.39 -6.58
N PHE A 459 3.23 -14.13 -6.50
CA PHE A 459 3.28 -13.34 -5.27
C PHE A 459 2.07 -12.41 -5.14
N GLY A 460 1.45 -12.02 -6.26
CA GLY A 460 0.21 -11.26 -6.25
C GLY A 460 -0.35 -10.99 -7.64
N ALA A 461 -1.67 -11.12 -7.79
CA ALA A 461 -2.35 -10.92 -9.08
C ALA A 461 -2.16 -9.51 -9.67
N ASN A 462 -1.94 -8.50 -8.81
CA ASN A 462 -1.77 -7.10 -9.22
C ASN A 462 -0.30 -6.69 -9.29
N TYR A 463 0.61 -7.62 -9.60
CA TYR A 463 2.05 -7.36 -9.64
C TYR A 463 2.46 -6.20 -10.55
N ARG A 464 1.63 -5.80 -11.51
CA ARG A 464 1.91 -4.64 -12.37
C ARG A 464 1.89 -3.33 -11.60
N ASP A 465 0.99 -3.16 -10.64
CA ASP A 465 0.80 -1.87 -9.95
C ASP A 465 1.29 -1.89 -8.49
N ASP A 466 1.68 -3.07 -8.00
CA ASP A 466 2.04 -3.30 -6.61
C ASP A 466 3.54 -3.51 -6.45
N ALA A 467 4.23 -2.47 -5.98
CA ALA A 467 5.68 -2.50 -5.82
C ALA A 467 6.13 -3.52 -4.76
N ALA A 468 5.32 -3.81 -3.74
CA ALA A 468 5.65 -4.81 -2.73
C ALA A 468 5.72 -6.21 -3.36
N VAL A 469 4.74 -6.56 -4.19
CA VAL A 469 4.73 -7.84 -4.94
C VAL A 469 5.96 -7.97 -5.83
N GLN A 470 6.35 -6.89 -6.52
CA GLN A 470 7.55 -6.90 -7.37
C GLN A 470 8.83 -7.09 -6.56
N ILE A 471 8.96 -6.37 -5.44
CA ILE A 471 10.11 -6.45 -4.54
C ILE A 471 10.20 -7.85 -3.91
N ASP A 472 9.10 -8.39 -3.38
CA ASP A 472 9.10 -9.69 -2.72
C ASP A 472 9.50 -10.82 -3.68
N TRP A 473 8.97 -10.79 -4.90
CA TRP A 473 9.39 -11.71 -5.96
C TRP A 473 10.88 -11.52 -6.31
N GLY A 474 11.33 -10.27 -6.48
CA GLY A 474 12.71 -9.96 -6.82
C GLY A 474 13.72 -10.44 -5.77
N LEU A 475 13.41 -10.23 -4.48
CA LEU A 475 14.23 -10.73 -3.37
C LEU A 475 14.23 -12.27 -3.31
N TRP A 476 13.08 -12.89 -3.52
CA TRP A 476 13.00 -14.36 -3.61
C TRP A 476 13.85 -14.90 -4.77
N TYR A 477 13.78 -14.27 -5.95
CA TYR A 477 14.55 -14.66 -7.11
C TYR A 477 16.05 -14.52 -6.87
N ILE A 478 16.50 -13.42 -6.27
CA ILE A 478 17.91 -13.21 -5.89
C ILE A 478 18.39 -14.32 -4.94
N ALA A 479 17.59 -14.67 -3.93
CA ALA A 479 17.93 -15.73 -2.99
C ALA A 479 18.08 -17.08 -3.71
N GLN A 480 17.17 -17.39 -4.64
CA GLN A 480 17.13 -18.68 -5.30
C GLN A 480 18.22 -18.84 -6.38
N ALA A 481 18.49 -17.79 -7.16
CA ALA A 481 19.41 -17.85 -8.30
C ALA A 481 20.86 -17.50 -7.91
N TYR A 482 21.04 -16.55 -6.98
CA TYR A 482 22.35 -15.99 -6.62
C TYR A 482 22.73 -16.23 -5.16
N GLY A 483 21.76 -16.46 -4.29
CA GLY A 483 21.94 -16.58 -2.84
C GLY A 483 22.04 -15.24 -2.10
N SER A 484 22.51 -14.18 -2.73
CA SER A 484 22.67 -12.84 -2.11
C SER A 484 22.71 -11.72 -3.16
N PRO A 485 22.26 -10.49 -2.84
CA PRO A 485 22.38 -9.33 -3.72
C PRO A 485 23.81 -9.04 -4.18
N SER A 486 24.83 -9.22 -3.33
CA SER A 486 26.23 -8.99 -3.73
C SER A 486 26.66 -9.89 -4.89
N LYS A 487 26.26 -11.17 -4.87
CA LYS A 487 26.51 -12.12 -5.96
C LYS A 487 25.71 -11.79 -7.21
N ALA A 488 24.45 -11.37 -7.06
CA ALA A 488 23.62 -10.92 -8.18
C ALA A 488 24.21 -9.69 -8.87
N TRP A 489 24.69 -8.71 -8.08
CA TRP A 489 25.37 -7.52 -8.61
C TRP A 489 26.66 -7.88 -9.35
N GLN A 490 27.49 -8.77 -8.79
CA GLN A 490 28.72 -9.23 -9.44
C GLN A 490 28.44 -9.92 -10.78
N HIS A 491 27.41 -10.77 -10.84
CA HIS A 491 26.97 -11.37 -12.10
C HIS A 491 26.48 -10.28 -13.07
N SER A 492 25.75 -9.31 -12.52
CA SER A 492 25.34 -8.04 -13.12
C SER A 492 26.44 -7.38 -13.94
N GLU A 493 27.54 -7.08 -13.27
CA GLU A 493 28.70 -6.40 -13.84
C GLU A 493 29.39 -7.21 -14.95
N GLN A 494 29.28 -8.54 -14.93
CA GLN A 494 29.93 -9.41 -15.91
C GLN A 494 29.08 -9.64 -17.16
N VAL A 495 27.77 -9.81 -17.00
CA VAL A 495 26.88 -10.30 -18.07
C VAL A 495 25.86 -9.24 -18.52
N GLY A 496 25.65 -8.19 -17.71
CA GLY A 496 24.69 -7.11 -18.00
C GLY A 496 23.25 -7.41 -17.59
N TRP A 497 22.96 -8.59 -17.03
CA TRP A 497 21.66 -8.99 -16.47
C TRP A 497 21.83 -9.96 -15.30
N TYR A 498 20.82 -10.09 -14.44
CA TYR A 498 20.73 -11.04 -13.34
C TYR A 498 19.35 -11.73 -13.36
#